data_AF-A0A376NX40-F1
#
_entry.id   AF-A0A376NX40-F1
#
_cell.length_a   1.000
_cell.length_b   1.000
_cell.length_c   1.000
_cell.angle_alpha   90.00
_cell.angle_beta   90.00
_cell.angle_gamma   90.00
#
_symmetry.space_group_name_H-M   'P 1'
#
loop_
_entity.id
_entity.type
_entity.pdbx_description
1 polymer ?
#
loop_
_entity_poly.entity_id
_entity_poly.type
_entity_poly.pdbx_seq_one_letter_code
_entity_poly.pdbx_strand_id
1 'polypeptide(L)'
;MSLSRKPQVTWYGWDGDRLTTIQNDRTRIQTVYQPGSFTPLIRVETATGELAKTQRRSLADTLQQSGGEDGGSVVFPPVLVQMLDRLESEILADRVSEESRRWLASCGLTVEQMKNQMDPVYTPARKIHLYHCDHRGLPLALISTEGATAWCAEYDEWGNLLSDENPHHLQQLIRLPGQKYDEESGLYYNRHRYYDPLQGRYITQDPIGLKGGWNFYQYPLNPVINVDPQGLVDINLYPESDLIHSVADEINIPGVFTIGGHGTPTSIESATRSIMTAKDLAYLIKFDGNYKDGMTVWLFSCNTGKGQNSFASQLAKELHTNVIGPDTLWTWWGRGTNGKLKMDTVLTAPTNLNSNKDLMAITTKDLGNWITYGPSGHPISNMQGTPEKPSDIR
;
A
#
# COMPACT_ATOMS: atom_id res chain seq x y z
N MET A 1 9.24 30.74 23.26
CA MET A 1 8.27 29.71 22.82
C MET A 1 8.54 28.47 23.64
N SER A 2 7.60 28.05 24.48
CA SER A 2 7.71 26.78 25.19
C SER A 2 7.41 25.67 24.19
N LEU A 3 8.40 24.87 23.82
CA LEU A 3 8.21 23.58 23.12
C LEU A 3 7.51 22.62 24.10
N SER A 4 6.25 22.91 24.41
CA SER A 4 5.40 22.04 25.20
C SER A 4 4.55 21.27 24.22
N ARG A 5 4.90 20.00 23.94
CA ARG A 5 3.89 18.98 23.67
C ARG A 5 4.42 17.58 23.90
N LYS A 6 3.45 16.76 24.30
CA LYS A 6 3.59 15.43 24.88
C LYS A 6 4.19 14.46 23.87
N PRO A 7 5.03 13.51 24.32
CA PRO A 7 5.61 12.51 23.44
C PRO A 7 4.50 11.72 22.73
N GLN A 8 4.53 11.72 21.39
CA GLN A 8 3.68 10.91 20.54
C GLN A 8 4.56 9.90 19.81
N VAL A 9 4.16 8.62 19.85
CA VAL A 9 4.79 7.54 19.08
C VAL A 9 3.89 7.19 17.91
N THR A 10 4.51 7.02 16.75
CA THR A 10 3.85 6.69 15.49
C THR A 10 4.42 5.38 14.97
N TRP A 11 3.57 4.41 14.62
CA TRP A 11 3.98 3.15 13.98
C TRP A 11 3.40 3.06 12.59
N TYR A 12 4.19 2.49 11.70
CA TYR A 12 3.82 2.20 10.33
C TYR A 12 3.62 0.69 10.14
N GLY A 13 2.94 0.30 9.06
CA GLY A 13 2.80 -1.09 8.65
C GLY A 13 4.15 -1.75 8.40
N TRP A 14 4.17 -3.08 8.26
CA TRP A 14 5.41 -3.81 7.97
C TRP A 14 6.05 -3.41 6.63
N ASP A 15 5.22 -2.97 5.68
CA ASP A 15 5.63 -2.33 4.43
C ASP A 15 6.27 -0.95 4.62
N GLY A 16 6.12 -0.34 5.81
CA GLY A 16 6.56 1.02 6.10
C GLY A 16 5.69 2.11 5.45
N ASP A 17 4.57 1.72 4.84
CA ASP A 17 3.78 2.60 3.97
C ASP A 17 2.63 3.25 4.73
N ARG A 18 1.91 2.46 5.53
CA ARG A 18 0.65 2.90 6.16
C ARG A 18 0.82 3.28 7.62
N LEU A 19 0.19 4.36 8.04
CA LEU A 19 0.12 4.77 9.44
C LEU A 19 -0.82 3.86 10.24
N THR A 20 -0.29 2.85 10.93
CA THR A 20 -1.12 1.84 11.60
C THR A 20 -1.46 2.21 13.03
N THR A 21 -0.60 2.93 13.74
CA THR A 21 -0.85 3.30 15.13
C THR A 21 -0.28 4.68 15.46
N ILE A 22 -1.04 5.44 16.24
CA ILE A 22 -0.59 6.65 16.92
C ILE A 22 -0.84 6.46 18.42
N GLN A 23 0.13 6.77 19.27
CA GLN A 23 -0.06 6.71 20.72
C GLN A 23 0.56 7.92 21.39
N ASN A 24 -0.16 8.45 22.38
CA ASN A 24 0.35 9.42 23.33
C ASN A 24 0.14 8.90 24.77
N ASP A 25 0.35 9.76 25.75
CA ASP A 25 0.17 9.46 27.17
C ASP A 25 -1.27 9.07 27.56
N ARG A 26 -2.27 9.43 26.76
CA ARG A 26 -3.70 9.25 27.04
C ARG A 26 -4.37 8.18 26.19
N THR A 27 -4.05 8.12 24.91
CA THR A 27 -4.77 7.30 23.94
C THR A 27 -3.82 6.63 22.95
N ARG A 28 -4.20 5.42 22.54
CA ARG A 28 -3.68 4.69 21.39
C ARG A 28 -4.78 4.61 20.34
N ILE A 29 -4.51 5.12 19.15
CA ILE A 29 -5.39 5.07 17.99
C ILE A 29 -4.76 4.10 17.01
N GLN A 30 -5.51 3.08 16.60
CA GLN A 30 -5.12 2.13 15.58
C GLN A 30 -6.02 2.30 14.36
N THR A 31 -5.43 2.28 13.18
CA THR A 31 -6.16 2.40 11.91
C THR A 31 -6.03 1.12 11.11
N VAL A 32 -7.16 0.59 10.66
CA VAL A 32 -7.24 -0.52 9.72
C VAL A 32 -7.55 0.04 8.35
N TYR A 33 -6.79 -0.38 7.35
CA TYR A 33 -6.91 0.07 5.97
C TYR A 33 -7.53 -1.00 5.09
N GLN A 34 -8.08 -0.58 3.95
CA GLN A 34 -8.44 -1.50 2.88
C GLN A 34 -7.18 -2.25 2.39
N PRO A 35 -7.25 -3.58 2.20
CA PRO A 35 -6.12 -4.34 1.69
C PRO A 35 -5.55 -3.75 0.40
N GLY A 36 -4.22 -3.60 0.33
CA GLY A 36 -3.52 -3.06 -0.85
C GLY A 36 -3.73 -1.55 -1.10
N SER A 37 -4.43 -0.84 -0.22
CA SER A 37 -4.75 0.59 -0.40
C SER A 37 -4.35 1.42 0.83
N PHE A 38 -4.37 2.74 0.67
CA PHE A 38 -4.21 3.75 1.73
C PHE A 38 -5.55 4.28 2.25
N THR A 39 -6.68 3.78 1.75
CA THR A 39 -8.03 4.14 2.23
C THR A 39 -8.26 3.54 3.63
N PRO A 40 -8.46 4.37 4.68
CA PRO A 40 -8.75 3.87 6.01
C PRO A 40 -10.20 3.39 6.10
N LEU A 41 -10.43 2.33 6.88
CA LEU A 41 -11.74 1.72 7.08
C LEU A 41 -12.22 1.86 8.52
N ILE A 42 -11.35 1.51 9.48
CA ILE A 42 -11.72 1.42 10.88
C ILE A 42 -10.67 2.14 11.72
N ARG A 43 -11.15 2.94 12.68
CA ARG A 43 -10.36 3.48 13.77
C ARG A 43 -10.74 2.77 15.07
N VAL A 44 -9.74 2.28 15.79
CA VAL A 44 -9.89 1.73 17.14
C VAL A 44 -9.11 2.61 18.11
N GLU A 45 -9.82 3.22 19.06
CA GLU A 45 -9.22 4.01 20.11
C GLU A 45 -9.26 3.25 21.43
N THR A 46 -8.11 3.15 22.09
CA THR A 46 -7.95 2.54 23.41
C THR A 46 -7.27 3.53 24.33
N ALA A 47 -7.81 3.75 25.52
CA ALA A 47 -7.13 4.58 26.52
C ALA A 47 -5.84 3.90 26.99
N THR A 48 -4.77 4.66 27.20
CA THR A 48 -3.48 4.11 27.65
C THR A 48 -3.60 3.44 29.02
N GLY A 49 -4.46 3.96 29.90
CA GLY A 49 -4.81 3.30 31.17
C GLY A 49 -5.54 1.96 31.02
N GLU A 50 -6.33 1.79 29.95
CA GLU A 50 -6.97 0.50 29.64
C GLU A 50 -5.96 -0.52 29.09
N LEU A 51 -4.97 -0.05 28.32
CA LEU A 51 -3.86 -0.90 27.87
C LEU A 51 -3.01 -1.41 29.05
N ALA A 52 -2.79 -0.58 30.08
CA ALA A 52 -2.04 -1.03 31.25
C ALA A 52 -2.69 -2.23 31.96
N LYS A 53 -4.03 -2.33 31.92
CA LYS A 53 -4.78 -3.46 32.49
C LYS A 53 -4.60 -4.78 31.73
N THR A 54 -4.05 -4.76 30.52
CA THR A 54 -3.75 -5.99 29.78
C THR A 54 -2.47 -6.67 30.27
N GLN A 55 -1.65 -5.98 31.07
CA GLN A 55 -0.47 -6.57 31.68
C GLN A 55 -0.94 -7.56 32.76
N ARG A 56 -0.59 -8.83 32.56
CA ARG A 56 -0.89 -9.93 33.47
C ARG A 56 0.39 -10.55 33.99
N ARG A 57 0.34 -11.16 35.17
CA ARG A 57 1.43 -12.00 35.64
C ARG A 57 1.43 -13.29 34.83
N SER A 58 2.61 -13.82 34.53
CA SER A 58 2.73 -15.13 33.90
C SER A 58 2.25 -16.22 34.88
N LEU A 59 1.90 -17.39 34.36
CA LEU A 59 1.60 -18.56 35.18
C LEU A 59 2.79 -18.89 36.10
N ALA A 60 4.01 -18.73 35.61
CA ALA A 60 5.23 -18.87 36.41
C ALA A 60 5.28 -17.87 37.57
N ASP A 61 5.03 -16.58 37.32
CA ASP A 61 5.02 -15.56 38.35
C ASP A 61 3.95 -15.82 39.42
N THR A 62 2.73 -16.21 39.00
CA THR A 62 1.64 -16.52 39.92
C THR A 62 2.01 -17.69 40.84
N LEU A 63 2.60 -18.74 40.29
CA LEU A 63 3.03 -19.92 41.06
C LEU A 63 4.26 -19.64 41.95
N GLN A 64 5.19 -18.80 41.50
CA GLN A 64 6.33 -18.36 42.32
C GLN A 64 5.90 -17.51 43.53
N GLN A 65 4.80 -16.75 43.40
CA GLN A 65 4.25 -15.92 44.47
C GLN A 65 3.37 -16.72 45.45
N SER A 66 2.78 -17.83 45.02
CA SER A 66 1.91 -18.68 45.87
C SER A 66 2.61 -19.88 46.49
N GLY A 67 3.83 -20.21 46.05
CA GLY A 67 4.50 -21.49 46.35
C GLY A 67 5.21 -21.63 47.70
N GLY A 68 5.27 -20.61 48.55
CA GLY A 68 5.89 -20.74 49.87
C GLY A 68 4.90 -21.19 50.94
N GLU A 69 5.24 -22.24 51.71
CA GLU A 69 4.43 -22.73 52.85
C GLU A 69 4.14 -21.64 53.91
N ASP A 70 4.97 -20.58 53.95
CA ASP A 70 4.82 -19.41 54.83
C ASP A 70 4.38 -18.11 54.08
N GLY A 71 3.91 -18.23 52.83
CA GLY A 71 3.60 -17.07 51.97
C GLY A 71 4.84 -16.36 51.40
N GLY A 72 6.02 -17.00 51.47
CA GLY A 72 7.26 -16.53 50.85
C GLY A 72 7.31 -16.79 49.34
N SER A 73 7.97 -15.91 48.59
CA SER A 73 8.21 -16.12 47.15
C SER A 73 9.26 -17.21 46.92
N VAL A 74 8.95 -18.15 46.02
CA VAL A 74 9.88 -19.19 45.55
C VAL A 74 10.42 -18.80 44.18
N VAL A 75 11.71 -18.97 43.96
CA VAL A 75 12.34 -18.72 42.64
C VAL A 75 12.43 -20.03 41.87
N PHE A 76 11.79 -20.11 40.71
CA PHE A 76 11.87 -21.30 39.86
C PHE A 76 13.14 -21.32 39.02
N PRO A 77 13.70 -22.52 38.74
CA PRO A 77 14.74 -22.67 37.75
C PRO A 77 14.29 -22.19 36.36
N PRO A 78 15.17 -21.60 35.52
CA PRO A 78 14.79 -21.05 34.21
C PRO A 78 14.07 -22.04 33.29
N VAL A 79 14.43 -23.32 33.34
CA VAL A 79 13.79 -24.37 32.54
C VAL A 79 12.32 -24.55 32.92
N LEU A 80 11.99 -24.46 34.22
CA LEU A 80 10.61 -24.59 34.68
C LEU A 80 9.77 -23.37 34.28
N VAL A 81 10.34 -22.16 34.34
CA VAL A 81 9.69 -20.94 33.84
C VAL A 81 9.35 -21.07 32.36
N GLN A 82 10.30 -21.52 31.53
CA GLN A 82 10.07 -21.75 30.10
C GLN A 82 8.97 -22.79 29.82
N MET A 83 8.92 -23.87 30.60
CA MET A 83 7.87 -24.89 30.47
C MET A 83 6.49 -24.33 30.85
N LEU A 84 6.42 -23.52 31.90
CA LEU A 84 5.19 -22.84 32.32
C LEU A 84 4.73 -21.79 31.31
N ASP A 85 5.65 -21.00 30.75
CA ASP A 85 5.35 -20.02 29.69
C ASP A 85 4.83 -20.69 28.41
N ARG A 86 5.43 -21.83 28.04
CA ARG A 86 4.96 -22.66 26.93
C ARG A 86 3.57 -23.20 27.22
N LEU A 87 3.36 -23.83 28.38
CA LEU A 87 2.06 -24.37 28.77
C LEU A 87 0.99 -23.28 28.78
N GLU A 88 1.31 -22.12 29.34
CA GLU A 88 0.42 -20.97 29.39
C GLU A 88 0.00 -20.51 27.98
N SER A 89 0.96 -20.42 27.06
CA SER A 89 0.70 -20.09 25.65
C SER A 89 -0.20 -21.14 24.97
N GLU A 90 0.05 -22.42 25.25
CA GLU A 90 -0.74 -23.54 24.72
C GLU A 90 -2.19 -23.56 25.28
N ILE A 91 -2.38 -23.23 26.56
CA ILE A 91 -3.70 -23.10 27.18
C ILE A 91 -4.47 -21.91 26.57
N LEU A 92 -3.82 -20.75 26.41
CA LEU A 92 -4.44 -19.58 25.79
C LEU A 92 -4.85 -19.83 24.33
N ALA A 93 -4.10 -20.65 23.62
CA ALA A 93 -4.39 -21.03 22.24
C ALA A 93 -5.41 -22.19 22.12
N ASP A 94 -5.93 -22.71 23.25
CA ASP A 94 -6.78 -23.89 23.34
C ASP A 94 -6.20 -25.12 22.60
N ARG A 95 -4.86 -25.27 22.66
CA ARG A 95 -4.09 -26.29 21.91
C ARG A 95 -2.94 -26.86 22.76
N VAL A 96 -3.28 -27.43 23.91
CA VAL A 96 -2.29 -28.06 24.81
C VAL A 96 -1.69 -29.32 24.19
N SER A 97 -0.36 -29.33 24.10
CA SER A 97 0.39 -30.44 23.49
C SER A 97 0.37 -31.70 24.36
N GLU A 98 0.52 -32.86 23.74
CA GLU A 98 0.62 -34.15 24.46
C GLU A 98 1.84 -34.19 25.40
N GLU A 99 2.92 -33.50 25.05
CA GLU A 99 4.09 -33.33 25.90
C GLU A 99 3.74 -32.60 27.20
N SER A 100 3.09 -31.44 27.10
CA SER A 100 2.63 -30.66 28.25
C SER A 100 1.62 -31.44 29.09
N ARG A 101 0.71 -32.20 28.47
CA ARG A 101 -0.24 -33.07 29.19
C ARG A 101 0.45 -34.17 29.98
N ARG A 102 1.43 -34.85 29.38
CA ARG A 102 2.22 -35.89 30.06
C ARG A 102 3.05 -35.32 31.20
N TRP A 103 3.65 -34.16 30.99
CA TRP A 103 4.40 -33.46 32.03
C TRP A 103 3.50 -33.11 33.21
N LEU A 104 2.34 -32.48 32.97
CA LEU A 104 1.36 -32.19 34.01
C LEU A 104 0.89 -33.46 34.74
N ALA A 105 0.59 -34.53 34.00
CA ALA A 105 0.21 -35.81 34.58
C ALA A 105 1.32 -36.42 35.47
N SER A 106 2.59 -36.27 35.08
CA SER A 106 3.73 -36.71 35.89
C SER A 106 3.86 -35.93 37.21
N CYS A 107 3.36 -34.70 37.24
CA CYS A 107 3.28 -33.85 38.43
C CYS A 107 1.94 -34.02 39.20
N GLY A 108 1.02 -34.87 38.74
CA GLY A 108 -0.31 -35.03 39.33
C GLY A 108 -1.25 -33.84 39.10
N LEU A 109 -0.96 -33.01 38.11
CA LEU A 109 -1.70 -31.80 37.76
C LEU A 109 -2.52 -32.01 36.48
N THR A 110 -3.57 -31.21 36.33
CA THR A 110 -4.42 -31.16 35.15
C THR A 110 -4.33 -29.80 34.46
N VAL A 111 -4.65 -29.76 33.17
CA VAL A 111 -4.74 -28.51 32.40
C VAL A 111 -5.74 -27.54 33.04
N GLU A 112 -6.88 -28.06 33.52
CA GLU A 112 -7.93 -27.24 34.14
C GLU A 112 -7.44 -26.60 35.45
N GLN A 113 -6.68 -27.34 36.27
CA GLN A 113 -6.05 -26.77 37.47
C GLN A 113 -5.08 -25.66 37.12
N MET A 114 -4.25 -25.83 36.08
CA MET A 114 -3.30 -24.79 35.64
C MET A 114 -4.03 -23.57 35.08
N LYS A 115 -5.08 -23.77 34.30
CA LYS A 115 -5.93 -22.71 33.77
C LYS A 115 -6.56 -21.87 34.89
N ASN A 116 -6.97 -22.51 35.99
CA ASN A 116 -7.51 -21.83 37.16
C ASN A 116 -6.48 -21.02 37.97
N GLN A 117 -5.18 -21.25 37.75
CA GLN A 117 -4.10 -20.43 38.33
C GLN A 117 -3.72 -19.22 37.46
N MET A 118 -4.18 -19.16 36.22
CA MET A 118 -3.84 -18.07 35.31
C MET A 118 -4.65 -16.82 35.63
N ASP A 119 -3.98 -15.66 35.66
CA ASP A 119 -4.68 -14.38 35.69
C ASP A 119 -5.57 -14.27 34.42
N PRO A 120 -6.85 -13.86 34.55
CA PRO A 120 -7.78 -13.83 33.42
C PRO A 120 -7.32 -12.85 32.35
N VAL A 121 -7.53 -13.20 31.08
CA VAL A 121 -7.20 -12.32 29.96
C VAL A 121 -8.17 -11.14 29.94
N TYR A 122 -7.65 -9.94 30.21
CA TYR A 122 -8.43 -8.71 30.10
C TYR A 122 -8.48 -8.22 28.66
N THR A 123 -9.68 -8.03 28.13
CA THR A 123 -9.88 -7.34 26.86
C THR A 123 -10.11 -5.87 27.13
N PRO A 124 -9.20 -4.96 26.69
CA PRO A 124 -9.32 -3.55 27.02
C PRO A 124 -10.54 -2.93 26.35
N ALA A 125 -11.19 -2.00 27.05
CA ALA A 125 -12.31 -1.26 26.48
C ALA A 125 -11.83 -0.42 25.29
N ARG A 126 -12.56 -0.50 24.17
CA ARG A 126 -12.21 0.15 22.90
C ARG A 126 -13.39 0.97 22.40
N LYS A 127 -13.08 2.15 21.84
CA LYS A 127 -14.04 2.94 21.05
C LYS A 127 -13.75 2.72 19.58
N ILE A 128 -14.76 2.35 18.81
CA ILE A 128 -14.63 2.06 17.39
C ILE A 128 -15.34 3.15 16.59
N HIS A 129 -14.69 3.63 15.54
CA HIS A 129 -15.30 4.49 14.54
C HIS A 129 -15.01 3.95 13.14
N LEU A 130 -15.97 4.08 12.24
CA LEU A 130 -15.85 3.75 10.83
C LEU A 130 -15.46 5.02 10.07
N TYR A 131 -14.46 4.91 9.20
CA TYR A 131 -14.12 5.98 8.28
C TYR A 131 -15.13 6.02 7.14
N HIS A 132 -15.72 7.19 6.91
CA HIS A 132 -16.41 7.50 5.68
C HIS A 132 -15.48 8.37 4.84
N CYS A 133 -15.08 7.87 3.69
CA CYS A 133 -14.13 8.55 2.80
C CYS A 133 -14.81 8.94 1.47
N ASP A 134 -14.23 9.93 0.79
CA ASP A 134 -14.57 10.21 -0.60
C ASP A 134 -13.96 9.16 -1.56
N HIS A 135 -14.16 9.35 -2.87
CA HIS A 135 -13.65 8.43 -3.90
C HIS A 135 -12.12 8.39 -4.00
N ARG A 136 -11.41 9.39 -3.46
CA ARG A 136 -9.94 9.42 -3.39
C ARG A 136 -9.41 8.63 -2.19
N GLY A 137 -10.28 8.32 -1.22
CA GLY A 137 -9.89 7.74 0.07
C GLY A 137 -9.56 8.79 1.14
N LEU A 138 -9.95 10.06 0.94
CA LEU A 138 -9.83 11.12 1.95
C LEU A 138 -10.94 10.97 3.01
N PRO A 139 -10.62 10.90 4.31
CA PRO A 139 -11.62 10.87 5.37
C PRO A 139 -12.50 12.12 5.41
N LEU A 140 -13.81 11.96 5.20
CA LEU A 140 -14.82 13.01 5.35
C LEU A 140 -15.58 12.94 6.67
N ALA A 141 -15.74 11.73 7.23
CA ALA A 141 -16.39 11.56 8.53
C ALA A 141 -15.90 10.34 9.31
N LEU A 142 -16.10 10.38 10.63
CA LEU A 142 -16.00 9.23 11.54
C LEU A 142 -17.39 8.91 12.07
N ILE A 143 -17.85 7.69 11.80
CA ILE A 143 -19.17 7.20 12.20
C ILE A 143 -19.02 6.26 13.39
N SER A 144 -19.77 6.47 14.47
CA SER A 144 -19.77 5.58 15.62
C SER A 144 -20.45 4.25 15.30
N THR A 145 -20.31 3.27 16.18
CA THR A 145 -20.97 1.96 16.04
C THR A 145 -22.50 2.04 16.07
N GLU A 146 -23.05 3.14 16.59
CA GLU A 146 -24.47 3.44 16.64
C GLU A 146 -24.98 4.19 15.40
N GLY A 147 -24.08 4.48 14.43
CA GLY A 147 -24.41 5.19 13.19
C GLY A 147 -24.41 6.72 13.33
N ALA A 148 -23.96 7.27 14.45
CA ALA A 148 -23.87 8.71 14.66
C ALA A 148 -22.56 9.28 14.07
N THR A 149 -22.63 10.48 13.46
CA THR A 149 -21.43 11.21 13.04
C THR A 149 -20.71 11.78 14.25
N ALA A 150 -19.53 11.23 14.56
CA ALA A 150 -18.71 11.66 15.70
C ALA A 150 -17.71 12.78 15.33
N TRP A 151 -17.38 12.87 14.04
CA TRP A 151 -16.56 13.92 13.44
C TRP A 151 -16.86 13.99 11.94
N CYS A 152 -16.87 15.18 11.35
CA CYS A 152 -16.84 15.35 9.90
C CYS A 152 -16.06 16.59 9.49
N ALA A 153 -15.66 16.63 8.23
CA ALA A 153 -14.89 17.74 7.67
C ALA A 153 -15.14 17.89 6.17
N GLU A 154 -15.01 19.13 5.69
CA GLU A 154 -15.02 19.49 4.28
C GLU A 154 -13.61 19.85 3.83
N TYR A 155 -13.24 19.39 2.64
CA TYR A 155 -11.94 19.62 2.05
C TYR A 155 -12.07 20.09 0.62
N ASP A 156 -11.09 20.85 0.14
CA ASP A 156 -10.95 21.14 -1.29
C ASP A 156 -10.28 19.99 -2.07
N GLU A 157 -10.04 20.22 -3.36
CA GLU A 157 -9.42 19.25 -4.26
C GLU A 157 -7.97 18.94 -3.86
N TRP A 158 -7.27 19.88 -3.23
CA TRP A 158 -5.88 19.74 -2.80
C TRP A 158 -5.75 19.21 -1.37
N GLY A 159 -6.87 18.96 -0.69
CA GLY A 159 -6.92 18.43 0.67
C GLY A 159 -6.79 19.51 1.75
N ASN A 160 -6.96 20.79 1.44
CA ASN A 160 -7.07 21.83 2.46
C ASN A 160 -8.35 21.62 3.26
N LEU A 161 -8.23 21.66 4.59
CA LEU A 161 -9.39 21.62 5.47
C LEU A 161 -10.12 22.97 5.39
N LEU A 162 -11.36 22.95 4.91
CA LEU A 162 -12.21 24.14 4.79
C LEU A 162 -13.02 24.38 6.06
N SER A 163 -13.58 23.30 6.61
CA SER A 163 -14.40 23.31 7.82
C SER A 163 -14.37 21.93 8.49
N ASP A 164 -14.53 21.87 9.81
CA ASP A 164 -14.75 20.63 10.54
C ASP A 164 -15.79 20.77 11.67
N GLU A 165 -16.52 19.69 11.93
CA GLU A 165 -17.38 19.54 13.09
C GLU A 165 -16.83 18.42 13.99
N ASN A 166 -16.38 18.78 15.18
CA ASN A 166 -15.70 17.86 16.10
C ASN A 166 -16.19 17.97 17.55
N PRO A 167 -17.46 17.62 17.84
CA PRO A 167 -18.05 17.79 19.18
C PRO A 167 -17.36 16.93 20.25
N HIS A 168 -16.65 15.87 19.85
CA HIS A 168 -15.98 14.94 20.75
C HIS A 168 -14.46 15.15 20.83
N HIS A 169 -13.93 16.22 20.21
CA HIS A 169 -12.49 16.54 20.18
C HIS A 169 -11.62 15.35 19.75
N LEU A 170 -12.07 14.60 18.75
CA LEU A 170 -11.36 13.46 18.19
C LEU A 170 -10.13 13.94 17.42
N GLN A 171 -8.97 13.37 17.70
CA GLN A 171 -7.76 13.61 16.91
C GLN A 171 -7.86 12.89 15.56
N GLN A 172 -8.05 13.61 14.44
CA GLN A 172 -8.03 13.04 13.09
C GLN A 172 -6.88 13.63 12.26
N LEU A 173 -5.81 12.84 12.08
CA LEU A 173 -4.59 13.29 11.40
C LEU A 173 -4.46 12.78 9.97
N ILE A 174 -5.27 11.81 9.53
CA ILE A 174 -5.19 11.29 8.16
C ILE A 174 -5.70 12.36 7.18
N ARG A 175 -5.03 12.49 6.04
CA ARG A 175 -5.40 13.40 4.93
C ARG A 175 -5.58 12.57 3.65
N LEU A 176 -5.17 13.08 2.49
CA LEU A 176 -5.17 12.30 1.25
C LEU A 176 -4.36 11.00 1.44
N PRO A 177 -4.55 9.98 0.60
CA PRO A 177 -3.80 8.73 0.65
C PRO A 177 -2.31 8.93 0.95
N GLY A 178 -1.78 8.24 1.96
CA GLY A 178 -0.37 8.35 2.40
C GLY A 178 -0.05 9.50 3.36
N GLN A 179 -0.94 10.48 3.47
CA GLN A 179 -0.65 11.75 4.13
C GLN A 179 -1.14 11.81 5.58
N LYS A 180 -0.32 12.41 6.44
CA LYS A 180 -0.62 12.75 7.84
C LYS A 180 -0.44 14.25 8.06
N TYR A 181 -1.44 14.90 8.64
CA TYR A 181 -1.30 16.28 9.10
C TYR A 181 -0.28 16.39 10.22
N ASP A 182 0.67 17.29 10.03
CA ASP A 182 1.64 17.73 11.01
C ASP A 182 1.25 19.12 11.52
N GLU A 183 0.82 19.19 12.78
CA GLU A 183 0.36 20.42 13.42
C GLU A 183 1.48 21.45 13.59
N GLU A 184 2.74 21.01 13.74
CA GLU A 184 3.86 21.92 13.98
C GLU A 184 4.20 22.76 12.74
N SER A 185 4.21 22.10 11.58
CA SER A 185 4.51 22.75 10.30
C SER A 185 3.26 23.26 9.59
N GLY A 186 2.08 22.73 9.90
CA GLY A 186 0.86 22.92 9.12
C GLY A 186 0.85 22.15 7.79
N LEU A 187 1.91 21.38 7.51
CA LEU A 187 2.07 20.62 6.27
C LEU A 187 1.58 19.19 6.43
N TYR A 188 1.46 18.48 5.31
CA TYR A 188 1.07 17.09 5.30
C TYR A 188 2.31 16.23 5.06
N TYR A 189 2.72 15.47 6.08
CA TYR A 189 3.78 14.49 5.95
C TYR A 189 3.31 13.34 5.05
N ASN A 190 3.94 13.18 3.90
CA ASN A 190 3.70 12.12 2.93
C ASN A 190 4.95 11.25 2.78
N ARG A 191 5.40 10.67 3.89
CA ARG A 191 6.57 9.78 3.99
C ARG A 191 7.87 10.44 3.53
N HIS A 192 8.16 10.36 2.24
CA HIS A 192 9.39 10.84 1.64
C HIS A 192 9.42 12.36 1.51
N ARG A 193 8.26 13.00 1.53
CA ARG A 193 8.12 14.43 1.27
C ARG A 193 7.07 15.07 2.17
N TYR A 194 7.20 16.36 2.38
CA TYR A 194 6.15 17.19 2.96
C TYR A 194 5.37 17.88 1.84
N TYR A 195 4.05 17.72 1.87
CA TYR A 195 3.11 18.31 0.94
C TYR A 195 2.49 19.57 1.54
N ASP A 196 2.47 20.64 0.76
CA ASP A 196 1.76 21.88 1.06
C ASP A 196 0.43 21.91 0.29
N PRO A 197 -0.70 21.71 0.98
CA PRO A 197 -2.02 21.70 0.32
C PRO A 197 -2.42 23.08 -0.20
N LEU A 198 -1.90 24.19 0.36
CA LEU A 198 -2.23 25.54 -0.12
C LEU A 198 -1.62 25.82 -1.49
N GLN A 199 -0.48 25.18 -1.78
CA GLN A 199 0.22 25.30 -3.06
C GLN A 199 -0.05 24.12 -4.01
N GLY A 200 -0.70 23.06 -3.53
CA GLY A 200 -0.93 21.83 -4.29
C GLY A 200 0.37 21.11 -4.69
N ARG A 201 1.41 21.16 -3.85
CA ARG A 201 2.74 20.66 -4.23
C ARG A 201 3.60 20.22 -3.05
N TYR A 202 4.67 19.48 -3.32
CA TYR A 202 5.70 19.17 -2.33
C TYR A 202 6.63 20.34 -2.06
N ILE A 203 7.10 20.50 -0.82
CA ILE A 203 8.03 21.57 -0.43
C ILE A 203 9.51 21.17 -0.53
N THR A 204 9.78 19.90 -0.77
CA THR A 204 11.12 19.35 -1.01
C THR A 204 11.16 18.70 -2.38
N GLN A 205 12.34 18.75 -3.01
CA GLN A 205 12.55 18.04 -4.27
C GLN A 205 12.29 16.55 -4.10
N ASP A 206 11.84 15.93 -5.19
CA ASP A 206 11.67 14.49 -5.27
C ASP A 206 12.99 13.78 -4.94
N PRO A 207 13.03 12.90 -3.92
CA PRO A 207 14.23 12.13 -3.59
C PRO A 207 14.70 11.22 -4.73
N ILE A 208 13.82 10.86 -5.67
CA ILE A 208 14.20 10.10 -6.88
C ILE A 208 14.68 11.02 -8.03
N GLY A 209 14.71 12.33 -7.82
CA GLY A 209 15.26 13.33 -8.74
C GLY A 209 14.47 13.43 -10.04
N LEU A 210 15.19 13.47 -11.17
CA LEU A 210 14.58 13.49 -12.52
C LEU A 210 13.68 12.28 -12.82
N LYS A 211 13.76 11.19 -12.03
CA LYS A 211 12.87 10.04 -12.15
C LYS A 211 11.41 10.37 -11.76
N GLY A 212 11.20 11.39 -10.92
CA GLY A 212 9.88 11.89 -10.52
C GLY A 212 9.27 12.95 -11.47
N GLY A 213 9.89 13.16 -12.64
CA GLY A 213 9.48 14.17 -13.62
C GLY A 213 10.31 15.46 -13.57
N TRP A 214 10.01 16.40 -14.47
CA TRP A 214 10.76 17.67 -14.59
C TRP A 214 10.47 18.64 -13.47
N ASN A 215 9.28 18.57 -12.89
CA ASN A 215 8.88 19.36 -11.73
C ASN A 215 9.10 18.54 -10.46
N PHE A 216 10.27 18.70 -9.84
CA PHE A 216 10.67 17.98 -8.62
C PHE A 216 9.75 18.17 -7.42
N TYR A 217 8.83 19.13 -7.49
CA TYR A 217 7.93 19.47 -6.40
C TYR A 217 6.49 19.04 -6.72
N GLN A 218 6.24 18.35 -7.83
CA GLN A 218 4.89 18.06 -8.30
C GLN A 218 4.15 17.07 -7.40
N TYR A 219 2.96 17.48 -6.96
CA TYR A 219 1.88 16.55 -6.63
C TYR A 219 1.02 16.38 -7.90
N PRO A 220 0.29 15.25 -8.10
CA PRO A 220 -0.50 15.06 -9.30
C PRO A 220 -1.37 16.27 -9.67
N LEU A 221 -1.29 16.72 -10.93
CA LEU A 221 -1.97 17.93 -11.41
C LEU A 221 -3.50 17.86 -11.29
N ASN A 222 -4.04 16.65 -11.22
CA ASN A 222 -5.46 16.41 -10.98
C ASN A 222 -5.63 15.53 -9.72
N PRO A 223 -5.61 16.13 -8.51
CA PRO A 223 -5.70 15.41 -7.24
C PRO A 223 -7.09 14.80 -6.99
N VAL A 224 -8.07 15.14 -7.83
CA VAL A 224 -9.41 14.55 -7.81
C VAL A 224 -9.38 13.13 -8.35
N ILE A 225 -8.50 12.83 -9.29
CA ILE A 225 -8.44 11.51 -9.96
C ILE A 225 -7.19 10.75 -9.54
N ASN A 226 -6.07 11.45 -9.39
CA ASN A 226 -4.77 10.87 -9.11
C ASN A 226 -4.30 11.30 -7.72
N VAL A 227 -3.65 10.40 -7.01
CA VAL A 227 -3.02 10.66 -5.72
C VAL A 227 -1.61 10.09 -5.76
N ASP A 228 -0.70 10.64 -4.97
CA ASP A 228 0.64 10.09 -4.77
C ASP A 228 0.76 9.56 -3.33
N PRO A 229 0.39 8.30 -3.06
CA PRO A 229 0.31 7.77 -1.70
C PRO A 229 1.67 7.51 -1.04
N GLN A 230 2.74 7.49 -1.83
CA GLN A 230 4.09 7.27 -1.34
C GLN A 230 4.92 8.55 -1.31
N GLY A 231 4.47 9.59 -2.02
CA GLY A 231 5.34 10.69 -2.37
C GLY A 231 6.36 10.31 -3.44
N LEU A 232 6.05 9.37 -4.37
CA LEU A 232 6.92 8.81 -5.43
C LEU A 232 6.12 8.35 -6.68
N VAL A 233 6.78 8.21 -7.84
CA VAL A 233 6.28 7.61 -9.12
C VAL A 233 7.15 6.36 -9.50
N ASP A 234 6.63 5.28 -10.13
CA ASP A 234 7.44 4.08 -10.56
C ASP A 234 8.31 4.38 -11.80
N ILE A 235 7.89 4.10 -13.05
CA ILE A 235 8.55 4.65 -14.27
C ILE A 235 7.53 4.94 -15.39
N ASN A 236 7.24 6.21 -15.64
CA ASN A 236 6.50 6.68 -16.81
C ASN A 236 7.45 7.39 -17.80
N LEU A 237 7.73 6.76 -18.94
CA LEU A 237 8.60 7.27 -20.00
C LEU A 237 7.85 7.96 -21.13
N TYR A 238 6.52 8.08 -21.06
CA TYR A 238 5.81 8.90 -22.04
C TYR A 238 6.15 10.38 -21.80
N PRO A 239 6.41 11.18 -22.85
CA PRO A 239 6.54 12.64 -22.67
C PRO A 239 5.25 13.25 -22.10
N GLU A 240 5.37 14.22 -21.20
CA GLU A 240 4.20 14.93 -20.61
C GLU A 240 3.30 15.59 -21.69
N SER A 241 3.86 15.89 -22.87
CA SER A 241 3.12 16.43 -24.01
C SER A 241 2.15 15.44 -24.64
N ASP A 242 2.33 14.16 -24.37
CA ASP A 242 1.58 13.11 -25.03
C ASP A 242 0.35 12.77 -24.20
N LEU A 243 -0.82 12.76 -24.83
CA LEU A 243 -2.09 12.53 -24.14
C LEU A 243 -2.11 11.23 -23.30
N ILE A 244 -1.27 10.26 -23.68
CA ILE A 244 -1.10 8.94 -23.07
C ILE A 244 -0.44 8.97 -21.71
N HIS A 245 0.33 10.03 -21.43
CA HIS A 245 1.11 10.16 -20.21
C HIS A 245 0.23 10.03 -18.97
N SER A 246 -0.89 10.74 -18.94
CA SER A 246 -1.83 10.71 -17.82
C SER A 246 -2.51 9.36 -17.62
N VAL A 247 -2.60 8.54 -18.68
CA VAL A 247 -3.17 7.19 -18.58
C VAL A 247 -2.13 6.19 -18.11
N ALA A 248 -0.86 6.37 -18.48
CA ALA A 248 0.21 5.56 -17.91
C ALA A 248 0.37 5.80 -16.39
N ASP A 249 0.10 7.01 -15.90
CA ASP A 249 0.06 7.31 -14.45
C ASP A 249 -1.04 6.54 -13.70
N GLU A 250 -2.11 6.12 -14.40
CA GLU A 250 -3.23 5.36 -13.82
C GLU A 250 -2.96 3.84 -13.78
N ILE A 251 -1.87 3.35 -14.39
CA ILE A 251 -1.58 1.92 -14.49
C ILE A 251 -0.80 1.45 -13.26
N ASN A 252 -1.51 0.78 -12.35
CA ASN A 252 -0.92 0.13 -11.18
C ASN A 252 -1.44 -1.31 -11.08
N ILE A 253 -0.54 -2.29 -11.21
CA ILE A 253 -0.88 -3.72 -11.09
C ILE A 253 -0.13 -4.28 -9.87
N PRO A 254 -0.85 -4.71 -8.81
CA PRO A 254 -0.22 -5.21 -7.60
C PRO A 254 0.79 -6.35 -7.87
N GLY A 255 2.02 -6.18 -7.41
CA GLY A 255 3.08 -7.18 -7.54
C GLY A 255 3.76 -7.24 -8.91
N VAL A 256 3.44 -6.31 -9.82
CA VAL A 256 4.06 -6.16 -11.14
C VAL A 256 4.71 -4.79 -11.23
N PHE A 257 5.92 -4.72 -11.78
CA PHE A 257 6.60 -3.46 -12.05
C PHE A 257 6.16 -2.93 -13.42
N THR A 258 5.40 -1.83 -13.44
CA THR A 258 4.77 -1.30 -14.66
C THR A 258 5.62 -0.21 -15.30
N ILE A 259 5.71 -0.22 -16.63
CA ILE A 259 6.47 0.78 -17.40
C ILE A 259 5.65 1.25 -18.58
N GLY A 260 5.37 2.54 -18.65
CA GLY A 260 4.81 3.20 -19.83
C GLY A 260 5.90 3.84 -20.68
N GLY A 261 5.84 3.74 -22.00
CA GLY A 261 6.72 4.51 -22.90
C GLY A 261 6.51 4.21 -24.37
N HIS A 262 6.99 5.06 -25.28
CA HIS A 262 6.92 4.77 -26.72
C HIS A 262 7.89 3.67 -27.10
N GLY A 263 7.38 2.61 -27.70
CA GLY A 263 8.14 1.40 -27.99
C GLY A 263 8.26 1.10 -29.46
N THR A 264 9.33 0.37 -29.78
CA THR A 264 9.51 -0.36 -31.03
C THR A 264 9.90 -1.81 -30.71
N PRO A 265 9.98 -2.69 -31.72
CA PRO A 265 10.50 -4.05 -31.52
C PRO A 265 11.90 -4.11 -30.90
N THR A 266 12.68 -3.03 -30.95
CA THR A 266 14.10 -3.03 -30.56
C THR A 266 14.48 -1.95 -29.57
N SER A 267 13.56 -1.05 -29.18
CA SER A 267 13.88 0.08 -28.30
C SER A 267 12.65 0.59 -27.57
N ILE A 268 12.88 1.36 -26.51
CA ILE A 268 11.89 2.24 -25.89
C ILE A 268 12.43 3.67 -25.88
N GLU A 269 11.57 4.66 -25.95
CA GLU A 269 11.93 6.06 -25.77
C GLU A 269 11.81 6.44 -24.29
N SER A 270 12.77 7.23 -23.80
CA SER A 270 12.62 7.95 -22.53
C SER A 270 11.62 9.10 -22.67
N ALA A 271 11.23 9.71 -21.53
CA ALA A 271 10.37 10.90 -21.52
C ALA A 271 10.93 12.10 -22.32
N THR A 272 12.24 12.09 -22.64
CA THR A 272 12.90 13.11 -23.47
C THR A 272 13.01 12.74 -24.96
N ARG A 273 12.38 11.63 -25.37
CA ARG A 273 12.50 11.02 -26.71
C ARG A 273 13.88 10.47 -27.06
N SER A 274 14.77 10.36 -26.07
CA SER A 274 16.03 9.64 -26.23
C SER A 274 15.76 8.14 -26.32
N ILE A 275 16.32 7.48 -27.32
CA ILE A 275 16.18 6.03 -27.54
C ILE A 275 17.00 5.29 -26.47
N MET A 276 16.37 4.30 -25.83
CA MET A 276 16.96 3.42 -24.83
C MET A 276 16.99 1.97 -25.31
N THR A 277 18.09 1.28 -25.01
CA THR A 277 18.21 -0.16 -25.19
C THR A 277 17.58 -0.91 -24.00
N ALA A 278 17.36 -2.21 -24.17
CA ALA A 278 16.87 -3.07 -23.08
C ALA A 278 17.83 -3.06 -21.87
N LYS A 279 19.13 -2.92 -22.11
CA LYS A 279 20.14 -2.83 -21.05
C LYS A 279 20.05 -1.50 -20.29
N ASP A 280 19.82 -0.40 -21.00
CA ASP A 280 19.64 0.92 -20.37
C ASP A 280 18.38 0.93 -19.50
N LEU A 281 17.28 0.35 -19.99
CA LEU A 281 16.05 0.23 -19.21
C LEU A 281 16.22 -0.74 -18.04
N ALA A 282 16.88 -1.89 -18.22
CA ALA A 282 17.17 -2.82 -17.15
C ALA A 282 17.99 -2.17 -16.03
N TYR A 283 18.94 -1.30 -16.40
CA TYR A 283 19.68 -0.49 -15.43
C TYR A 283 18.73 0.43 -14.65
N LEU A 284 17.83 1.16 -15.32
CA LEU A 284 16.86 2.00 -14.60
C LEU A 284 15.98 1.19 -13.63
N ILE A 285 15.45 0.06 -14.07
CA ILE A 285 14.58 -0.82 -13.27
C ILE A 285 15.32 -1.40 -12.06
N LYS A 286 16.53 -1.93 -12.23
CA LYS A 286 17.31 -2.51 -11.12
C LYS A 286 17.70 -1.49 -10.06
N PHE A 287 17.80 -0.22 -10.44
CA PHE A 287 18.08 0.90 -9.54
C PHE A 287 16.80 1.61 -9.08
N ASP A 288 15.63 1.03 -9.34
CA ASP A 288 14.36 1.50 -8.85
C ASP A 288 14.03 0.88 -7.49
N GLY A 289 13.60 1.71 -6.53
CA GLY A 289 13.33 1.26 -5.16
C GLY A 289 12.11 0.34 -5.05
N ASN A 290 11.18 0.46 -5.99
CA ASN A 290 9.93 -0.30 -6.02
C ASN A 290 10.09 -1.63 -6.78
N TYR A 291 11.17 -1.78 -7.56
CA TYR A 291 11.55 -3.06 -8.15
C TYR A 291 12.25 -3.96 -7.12
N LYS A 292 11.82 -5.22 -7.05
CA LYS A 292 12.51 -6.31 -6.32
C LYS A 292 12.93 -7.37 -7.32
N ASP A 293 14.12 -7.95 -7.11
CA ASP A 293 14.63 -9.01 -7.98
C ASP A 293 13.60 -10.14 -8.15
N GLY A 294 13.31 -10.47 -9.40
CA GLY A 294 12.30 -11.48 -9.76
C GLY A 294 10.87 -10.94 -9.87
N MET A 295 10.60 -9.65 -9.63
CA MET A 295 9.32 -9.04 -9.98
C MET A 295 9.10 -9.09 -11.49
N THR A 296 7.87 -9.42 -11.89
CA THR A 296 7.47 -9.38 -13.31
C THR A 296 7.41 -7.92 -13.76
N VAL A 297 7.93 -7.65 -14.96
CA VAL A 297 7.85 -6.32 -15.58
C VAL A 297 6.82 -6.33 -16.69
N TRP A 298 5.97 -5.30 -16.76
CA TRP A 298 4.97 -5.16 -17.81
C TRP A 298 5.15 -3.85 -18.58
N LEU A 299 5.41 -3.98 -19.89
CA LEU A 299 5.65 -2.87 -20.79
C LEU A 299 4.34 -2.42 -21.47
N PHE A 300 3.80 -1.29 -21.05
CA PHE A 300 2.68 -0.60 -21.70
C PHE A 300 3.23 0.26 -22.82
N SER A 301 3.68 -0.39 -23.90
CA SER A 301 4.53 0.21 -24.91
C SER A 301 4.41 -0.49 -26.27
N CYS A 302 4.35 0.25 -27.37
CA CYS A 302 4.08 -0.30 -28.70
C CYS A 302 5.14 -1.32 -29.17
N ASN A 303 4.67 -2.45 -29.72
CA ASN A 303 5.47 -3.46 -30.43
C ASN A 303 6.69 -4.04 -29.66
N THR A 304 6.84 -3.81 -28.36
CA THR A 304 8.06 -4.24 -27.63
C THR A 304 8.18 -5.76 -27.51
N GLY A 305 7.09 -6.50 -27.71
CA GLY A 305 7.05 -7.96 -27.84
C GLY A 305 7.10 -8.47 -29.29
N LYS A 306 7.25 -7.62 -30.30
CA LYS A 306 7.16 -8.05 -31.70
C LYS A 306 8.45 -8.67 -32.21
N GLY A 307 8.35 -9.86 -32.81
CA GLY A 307 9.45 -10.52 -33.50
C GLY A 307 10.38 -11.35 -32.59
N GLN A 308 11.39 -11.97 -33.21
CA GLN A 308 12.41 -12.74 -32.51
C GLN A 308 13.47 -11.80 -31.90
N ASN A 309 13.89 -12.06 -30.66
CA ASN A 309 14.79 -11.18 -29.91
C ASN A 309 14.25 -9.74 -29.76
N SER A 310 12.95 -9.61 -29.52
CA SER A 310 12.25 -8.35 -29.26
C SER A 310 12.82 -7.60 -28.05
N PHE A 311 12.46 -6.33 -27.89
CA PHE A 311 12.88 -5.51 -26.75
C PHE A 311 12.53 -6.17 -25.41
N ALA A 312 11.30 -6.70 -25.27
CA ALA A 312 10.86 -7.43 -24.08
C ALA A 312 11.68 -8.72 -23.84
N SER A 313 12.03 -9.45 -24.91
CA SER A 313 12.91 -10.62 -24.84
C SER A 313 14.31 -10.27 -24.33
N GLN A 314 14.88 -9.17 -24.81
CA GLN A 314 16.19 -8.68 -24.36
C GLN A 314 16.12 -8.18 -22.91
N LEU A 315 15.07 -7.45 -22.55
CA LEU A 315 14.88 -6.94 -21.19
C LEU A 315 14.74 -8.08 -20.17
N ALA A 316 14.04 -9.16 -20.52
CA ALA A 316 13.92 -10.34 -19.66
C ALA A 316 15.28 -11.00 -19.37
N LYS A 317 16.18 -11.04 -20.35
CA LYS A 317 17.55 -11.55 -20.17
C LYS A 317 18.37 -10.65 -19.26
N GLU A 318 18.26 -9.34 -19.43
CA GLU A 318 19.01 -8.37 -18.61
C GLU A 318 18.53 -8.35 -17.16
N LEU A 319 17.23 -8.50 -16.92
CA LEU A 319 16.63 -8.49 -15.58
C LEU A 319 16.58 -9.87 -14.90
N HIS A 320 16.76 -10.96 -15.66
CA HIS A 320 16.54 -12.33 -15.18
C HIS A 320 15.15 -12.56 -14.57
N THR A 321 14.12 -11.93 -15.15
CA THR A 321 12.72 -12.01 -14.69
C THR A 321 11.77 -12.17 -15.87
N ASN A 322 10.48 -12.37 -15.57
CA ASN A 322 9.43 -12.35 -16.57
C ASN A 322 9.19 -10.93 -17.07
N VAL A 323 9.15 -10.74 -18.39
CA VAL A 323 8.79 -9.46 -19.01
C VAL A 323 7.64 -9.66 -19.98
N ILE A 324 6.60 -8.84 -19.85
CA ILE A 324 5.41 -8.84 -20.70
C ILE A 324 5.48 -7.63 -21.63
N GLY A 325 5.35 -7.84 -22.94
CA GLY A 325 5.30 -6.77 -23.93
C GLY A 325 4.37 -7.12 -25.10
N PRO A 326 3.75 -6.14 -25.77
CA PRO A 326 2.79 -6.40 -26.82
C PRO A 326 3.47 -6.60 -28.18
N ASP A 327 2.95 -7.50 -29.01
CA ASP A 327 3.44 -7.76 -30.36
C ASP A 327 2.87 -6.80 -31.43
N THR A 328 1.95 -5.93 -31.03
CA THR A 328 1.33 -4.89 -31.85
C THR A 328 1.41 -3.53 -31.19
N LEU A 329 0.75 -2.53 -31.79
CA LEU A 329 0.59 -1.22 -31.17
C LEU A 329 -0.14 -1.35 -29.84
N TRP A 330 0.34 -0.59 -28.86
CA TRP A 330 -0.38 -0.39 -27.62
C TRP A 330 -1.27 0.84 -27.80
N THR A 331 -2.57 0.68 -27.61
CA THR A 331 -3.57 1.73 -27.83
C THR A 331 -4.43 1.89 -26.61
N TRP A 332 -4.66 3.12 -26.20
CA TRP A 332 -5.27 3.48 -24.93
C TRP A 332 -6.35 4.55 -25.16
N TRP A 333 -7.17 4.81 -24.15
CA TRP A 333 -8.36 5.64 -24.27
C TRP A 333 -8.10 7.10 -23.87
N GLY A 334 -8.28 8.07 -24.77
CA GLY A 334 -8.07 9.50 -24.49
C GLY A 334 -9.36 10.27 -24.16
N ARG A 335 -9.39 11.04 -23.07
CA ARG A 335 -10.51 11.96 -22.74
C ARG A 335 -10.53 13.15 -23.71
N GLY A 336 -11.50 13.20 -24.61
CA GLY A 336 -11.61 14.32 -25.54
C GLY A 336 -12.28 15.56 -24.93
N THR A 337 -11.81 16.75 -25.30
CA THR A 337 -12.69 17.91 -25.57
C THR A 337 -12.28 18.61 -26.87
N ASN A 338 -13.25 18.68 -27.80
CA ASN A 338 -13.29 19.43 -29.08
C ASN A 338 -11.97 19.62 -29.89
N GLY A 339 -11.48 18.63 -30.64
CA GLY A 339 -12.21 17.42 -30.97
C GLY A 339 -11.47 16.43 -31.86
N LYS A 340 -11.71 15.14 -31.71
CA LYS A 340 -12.68 14.49 -30.81
C LYS A 340 -12.31 13.01 -30.72
N LEU A 341 -12.19 12.52 -29.50
CA LEU A 341 -12.33 11.11 -29.15
C LEU A 341 -13.35 11.03 -28.00
N LYS A 342 -14.37 10.19 -28.20
CA LYS A 342 -15.70 10.28 -27.57
C LYS A 342 -15.96 9.03 -26.73
N MET A 343 -16.28 9.20 -25.44
CA MET A 343 -16.34 8.23 -24.32
C MET A 343 -17.32 7.05 -24.46
N ASP A 344 -17.54 6.53 -25.68
CA ASP A 344 -18.65 5.60 -25.98
C ASP A 344 -18.20 4.29 -26.67
N THR A 345 -16.95 3.85 -26.52
CA THR A 345 -16.46 2.65 -27.23
C THR A 345 -15.56 1.79 -26.34
N VAL A 346 -16.00 0.55 -26.05
CA VAL A 346 -15.31 -0.46 -25.22
C VAL A 346 -14.02 -0.88 -25.90
N LEU A 347 -12.82 -0.57 -25.38
CA LEU A 347 -11.53 -1.10 -25.85
C LEU A 347 -10.38 -1.03 -24.84
N THR A 348 -9.61 -2.13 -24.76
CA THR A 348 -8.32 -2.23 -24.07
C THR A 348 -7.26 -2.86 -24.98
N ALA A 349 -6.00 -2.50 -24.72
CA ALA A 349 -4.80 -2.84 -25.47
C ALA A 349 -4.29 -4.28 -25.22
N PRO A 350 -3.55 -4.89 -26.16
CA PRO A 350 -2.92 -4.28 -27.33
C PRO A 350 -3.81 -4.44 -28.57
N THR A 351 -3.65 -3.57 -29.56
CA THR A 351 -4.43 -3.66 -30.81
C THR A 351 -3.55 -3.45 -32.04
N ASN A 352 -4.02 -3.93 -33.19
CA ASN A 352 -3.29 -3.87 -34.44
C ASN A 352 -3.87 -2.81 -35.38
N LEU A 353 -3.66 -1.53 -35.07
CA LEU A 353 -4.10 -0.41 -35.91
C LEU A 353 -3.02 -0.02 -36.95
N ASN A 354 -2.87 -0.80 -38.01
CA ASN A 354 -1.83 -0.54 -39.03
C ASN A 354 -2.12 0.58 -40.03
N SER A 355 -3.26 1.28 -39.98
CA SER A 355 -3.54 2.40 -40.91
C SER A 355 -4.88 3.07 -40.60
N ASN A 356 -4.90 4.40 -40.38
CA ASN A 356 -6.03 5.35 -40.57
C ASN A 356 -7.47 4.85 -40.33
N LYS A 357 -7.70 3.92 -39.40
CA LYS A 357 -9.05 3.60 -38.94
C LYS A 357 -9.41 4.70 -37.94
N ASP A 358 -10.41 5.52 -38.28
CA ASP A 358 -11.10 6.34 -37.29
C ASP A 358 -11.49 5.45 -36.10
N LEU A 359 -11.42 5.99 -34.88
CA LEU A 359 -11.59 5.27 -33.62
C LEU A 359 -13.04 4.80 -33.36
N MET A 360 -13.61 4.12 -34.35
CA MET A 360 -14.83 3.33 -34.27
C MET A 360 -14.50 1.97 -33.63
N ALA A 361 -15.52 1.30 -33.09
CA ALA A 361 -15.43 0.05 -32.34
C ALA A 361 -14.41 -0.96 -32.91
N ILE A 362 -13.26 -1.12 -32.23
CA ILE A 362 -12.32 -2.23 -32.45
C ILE A 362 -13.03 -3.51 -32.02
N THR A 363 -12.88 -4.56 -32.83
CA THR A 363 -13.49 -5.87 -32.56
C THR A 363 -12.44 -6.82 -31.98
N THR A 364 -12.83 -8.01 -31.53
CA THR A 364 -11.87 -9.05 -31.11
C THR A 364 -10.85 -9.44 -32.20
N LYS A 365 -11.15 -9.13 -33.48
CA LYS A 365 -10.25 -9.35 -34.62
C LYS A 365 -9.12 -8.34 -34.72
N ASP A 366 -9.25 -7.20 -34.06
CA ASP A 366 -8.28 -6.11 -34.09
C ASP A 366 -7.34 -6.16 -32.85
N LEU A 367 -7.53 -7.14 -31.95
CA LEU A 367 -6.71 -7.33 -30.73
C LEU A 367 -5.37 -7.98 -31.08
N GLY A 368 -4.30 -7.39 -30.57
CA GLY A 368 -2.96 -7.97 -30.57
C GLY A 368 -2.75 -8.90 -29.40
N ASN A 369 -1.51 -9.34 -29.22
CA ASN A 369 -1.15 -10.22 -28.13
C ASN A 369 -0.14 -9.60 -27.16
N TRP A 370 -0.30 -9.93 -25.89
CA TRP A 370 0.71 -9.80 -24.85
C TRP A 370 1.58 -11.05 -24.84
N ILE A 371 2.87 -10.88 -25.10
CA ILE A 371 3.83 -11.98 -25.05
C ILE A 371 4.62 -11.87 -23.74
N THR A 372 4.62 -12.95 -22.96
CA THR A 372 5.47 -13.07 -21.77
C THR A 372 6.74 -13.80 -22.14
N TYR A 373 7.87 -13.16 -21.87
CA TYR A 373 9.21 -13.74 -21.99
C TYR A 373 9.71 -14.12 -20.61
N GLY A 374 10.19 -15.36 -20.46
CA GLY A 374 10.83 -15.80 -19.22
C GLY A 374 12.27 -15.26 -19.09
N PRO A 375 12.97 -15.55 -17.97
CA PRO A 375 14.32 -15.04 -17.69
C PRO A 375 15.39 -15.36 -18.74
N SER A 376 15.17 -16.39 -19.57
CA SER A 376 16.04 -16.76 -20.71
C SER A 376 15.79 -15.89 -21.96
N GLY A 377 14.78 -15.04 -21.93
CA GLY A 377 14.27 -14.26 -23.05
C GLY A 377 13.49 -15.07 -24.09
N HIS A 378 13.16 -16.34 -23.80
CA HIS A 378 12.26 -17.12 -24.64
C HIS A 378 10.80 -16.85 -24.27
N PRO A 379 9.88 -16.81 -25.26
CA PRO A 379 8.46 -16.67 -24.98
C PRO A 379 7.96 -17.90 -24.21
N ILE A 380 7.24 -17.66 -23.11
CA ILE A 380 6.65 -18.70 -22.26
C ILE A 380 5.13 -18.65 -22.23
N SER A 381 4.54 -17.51 -22.60
CA SER A 381 3.10 -17.35 -22.74
C SER A 381 2.79 -16.35 -23.85
N ASN A 382 1.62 -16.53 -24.47
CA ASN A 382 1.07 -15.63 -25.46
C ASN A 382 -0.43 -15.46 -25.16
N MET A 383 -0.82 -14.28 -24.70
CA MET A 383 -2.20 -13.97 -24.31
C MET A 383 -2.79 -12.95 -25.27
N GLN A 384 -3.93 -13.28 -25.87
CA GLN A 384 -4.66 -12.33 -26.68
C GLN A 384 -5.18 -11.18 -25.78
N GLY A 385 -5.10 -9.94 -26.25
CA GLY A 385 -5.67 -8.80 -25.54
C GLY A 385 -7.17 -8.99 -25.29
N THR A 386 -7.68 -8.33 -24.25
CA THR A 386 -9.09 -8.33 -23.88
C THR A 386 -9.63 -6.91 -24.02
N PRO A 387 -10.87 -6.69 -24.52
CA PRO A 387 -11.53 -5.41 -24.41
C PRO A 387 -12.06 -5.23 -22.99
N GLU A 388 -11.60 -4.21 -22.28
CA GLU A 388 -12.04 -3.89 -20.92
C GLU A 388 -12.53 -2.43 -20.88
N LYS A 389 -13.30 -2.06 -19.87
CA LYS A 389 -13.64 -0.65 -19.66
C LYS A 389 -12.51 0.00 -18.85
N PRO A 390 -12.24 1.30 -19.03
CA PRO A 390 -11.25 2.00 -18.21
C PRO A 390 -11.45 1.84 -16.69
N SER A 391 -12.70 1.64 -16.23
CA SER A 391 -13.05 1.38 -14.82
C SER A 391 -12.61 0.01 -14.29
N ASP A 392 -12.23 -0.90 -15.18
CA ASP A 392 -12.01 -2.32 -14.86
C ASP A 392 -10.51 -2.66 -14.76
N ILE A 393 -9.63 -1.70 -15.09
CA ILE A 393 -8.17 -1.80 -14.94
C ILE A 393 -7.86 -1.72 -13.44
N ARG A 394 -7.43 -2.84 -12.84
CA ARG A 394 -7.06 -2.96 -11.41
C ARG A 394 -5.80 -3.78 -11.21
#